data_AF-A0A6C0IVH0-F1
#
_entry.id   AF-A0A6C0IVH0-F1
#
_cell.length_a   1.000
_cell.length_b   1.000
_cell.length_c   1.000
_cell.angle_alpha   90.00
_cell.angle_beta   90.00
_cell.angle_gamma   90.00
#
_symmetry.space_group_name_H-M   'P 1'
#
loop_
_entity.id
_entity.type
_entity.pdbx_description
1 polymer ?
#
loop_
_entity_poly.entity_id
_entity_poly.type
_entity_poly.pdbx_seq_one_letter_code
_entity_poly.pdbx_strand_id
1 'polypeptide(L)'
;MIAIYIGAGVDIKPIKFLKYIKTFYYFDGQPFSEFGTMQSHNIMPNGMDGFSRPNFIPTLDENMESINMKLINKFDNTRIYSDGNQTVYYYTNTAIPDHYEEIKNTIKNFDTLIVAGHDPDSMFLDATINKIHFIGFEGTCYHYENESCDVPDGITNKLHVGEITNRFNKYTYINNKGVQSSFDDWGSYYNFYFNLDFLRKSKLI
;
A
#
# COMPACT_ATOMS: atom_id res chain seq x y z
N MET A 1 -12.25 -10.23 -5.94
CA MET A 1 -10.93 -9.59 -5.87
C MET A 1 -10.66 -9.20 -4.44
N ILE A 2 -9.50 -9.63 -3.96
CA ILE A 2 -8.99 -9.37 -2.61
C ILE A 2 -7.68 -8.61 -2.81
N ALA A 3 -7.65 -7.36 -2.36
CA ALA A 3 -6.50 -6.49 -2.52
C ALA A 3 -5.75 -6.31 -1.20
N ILE A 4 -4.42 -6.26 -1.29
CA ILE A 4 -3.54 -5.88 -0.20
C ILE A 4 -2.96 -4.51 -0.49
N TYR A 5 -2.90 -3.66 0.54
CA TYR A 5 -2.18 -2.39 0.51
C TYR A 5 -1.34 -2.26 1.78
N ILE A 6 -0.01 -2.32 1.65
CA ILE A 6 0.96 -2.15 2.74
C ILE A 6 1.51 -0.73 2.72
N GLY A 7 1.62 -0.11 3.90
CA GLY A 7 1.96 1.31 4.04
C GLY A 7 0.75 2.22 3.75
N ALA A 8 -0.45 1.76 4.13
CA ALA A 8 -1.69 2.41 3.70
C ALA A 8 -1.91 3.81 4.28
N GLY A 9 -1.42 4.09 5.50
CA GLY A 9 -1.67 5.36 6.19
C GLY A 9 -3.16 5.73 6.17
N VAL A 10 -3.48 7.01 6.06
CA VAL A 10 -4.89 7.44 6.00
C VAL A 10 -5.45 7.47 4.57
N ASP A 11 -4.80 6.80 3.60
CA ASP A 11 -5.17 6.88 2.18
C ASP A 11 -6.48 6.13 1.88
N ILE A 12 -7.38 6.80 1.20
CA ILE A 12 -8.69 6.28 0.77
C ILE A 12 -8.84 6.22 -0.75
N LYS A 13 -7.83 6.70 -1.51
CA LYS A 13 -7.86 6.72 -2.98
C LYS A 13 -8.13 5.35 -3.60
N PRO A 14 -7.52 4.23 -3.15
CA PRO A 14 -7.80 2.94 -3.76
C PRO A 14 -9.25 2.51 -3.60
N ILE A 15 -9.88 2.74 -2.44
CA ILE A 15 -11.30 2.44 -2.22
C ILE A 15 -12.19 3.27 -3.15
N LYS A 16 -11.85 4.54 -3.37
CA LYS A 16 -12.60 5.44 -4.27
C LYS A 16 -12.50 5.00 -5.73
N PHE A 17 -11.30 4.68 -6.20
CA PHE A 17 -11.04 4.44 -7.62
C PHE A 17 -11.23 2.98 -8.05
N LEU A 18 -11.26 2.03 -7.11
CA LEU A 18 -11.31 0.59 -7.39
C LEU A 18 -12.62 -0.04 -6.90
N LYS A 19 -13.78 0.50 -7.32
CA LYS A 19 -15.12 0.04 -6.89
C LYS A 19 -15.45 -1.43 -7.23
N TYR A 20 -14.69 -2.03 -8.13
CA TYR A 20 -14.81 -3.45 -8.48
C TYR A 20 -14.16 -4.39 -7.46
N ILE A 21 -13.23 -3.90 -6.63
CA ILE A 21 -12.61 -4.67 -5.54
C ILE A 21 -13.57 -4.66 -4.35
N LYS A 22 -13.86 -5.85 -3.81
CA LYS A 22 -14.85 -6.03 -2.73
C LYS A 22 -14.21 -6.12 -1.35
N THR A 23 -12.97 -6.59 -1.28
CA THR A 23 -12.27 -6.78 -0.02
C THR A 23 -10.88 -6.18 -0.12
N PHE A 24 -10.55 -5.31 0.84
CA PHE A 24 -9.23 -4.74 1.01
C PHE A 24 -8.65 -5.14 2.37
N TYR A 25 -7.38 -5.48 2.38
CA TYR A 25 -6.54 -5.63 3.56
C TYR A 25 -5.52 -4.52 3.57
N TYR A 26 -5.68 -3.57 4.48
CA TYR A 26 -4.80 -2.42 4.63
C TYR A 26 -3.89 -2.64 5.81
N PHE A 27 -2.59 -2.45 5.62
CA PHE A 27 -1.57 -2.59 6.66
C PHE A 27 -0.83 -1.28 6.84
N ASP A 28 -0.90 -0.73 8.05
CA ASP A 28 -0.09 0.41 8.47
C ASP A 28 0.93 -0.07 9.51
N GLY A 29 2.19 -0.06 9.09
CA GLY A 29 3.34 -0.51 9.89
C GLY A 29 4.15 0.64 10.48
N GLN A 30 3.65 1.88 10.43
CA GLN A 30 4.42 3.01 10.94
C GLN A 30 4.47 2.99 12.48
N PRO A 31 5.67 3.09 13.08
CA PRO A 31 5.83 3.22 14.52
C PRO A 31 5.01 4.42 15.07
N PHE A 32 4.41 4.25 16.25
CA PHE A 32 3.50 5.19 16.92
C PHE A 32 2.30 5.76 16.11
N SER A 33 1.63 4.93 15.32
CA SER A 33 0.20 5.08 15.00
C SER A 33 -0.69 4.90 16.25
N GLU A 34 -0.53 5.73 17.29
CA GLU A 34 -1.11 5.56 18.64
C GLU A 34 -0.65 4.26 19.37
N PHE A 35 -0.25 3.19 18.65
CA PHE A 35 0.07 1.86 19.21
C PHE A 35 1.27 1.11 18.54
N GLY A 36 2.09 1.75 17.68
CA GLY A 36 3.09 1.15 16.76
C GLY A 36 4.09 0.07 17.25
N THR A 37 4.88 -0.51 16.33
CA THR A 37 5.75 -1.69 16.54
C THR A 37 7.18 -1.40 17.00
N MET A 38 7.72 -0.20 16.75
CA MET A 38 9.08 0.24 17.16
C MET A 38 9.07 1.69 17.67
N GLN A 39 10.07 2.09 18.44
CA GLN A 39 10.27 3.48 18.85
C GLN A 39 11.48 4.06 18.11
N SER A 40 11.46 5.33 17.67
CA SER A 40 12.69 5.95 17.12
C SER A 40 13.74 6.16 18.19
N HIS A 41 13.30 6.22 19.46
CA HIS A 41 14.09 6.65 20.63
C HIS A 41 14.62 8.09 20.53
N ASN A 42 14.23 8.83 19.47
CA ASN A 42 14.55 10.23 19.27
C ASN A 42 13.34 11.06 19.73
N ILE A 43 13.43 11.61 20.94
CA ILE A 43 12.39 12.46 21.50
C ILE A 43 12.52 13.86 20.89
N MET A 44 11.48 14.28 20.16
CA MET A 44 11.34 15.61 19.59
C MET A 44 11.13 16.68 20.68
N PRO A 45 11.35 17.98 20.38
CA PRO A 45 11.17 19.07 21.35
C PRO A 45 9.77 19.16 21.99
N ASN A 46 8.75 18.57 21.35
CA ASN A 46 7.38 18.50 21.87
C ASN A 46 7.14 17.28 22.79
N GLY A 47 8.19 16.54 23.15
CA GLY A 47 8.13 15.37 24.03
C GLY A 47 7.65 14.09 23.35
N MET A 48 7.32 14.14 22.06
CA MET A 48 6.92 12.95 21.29
C MET A 48 8.13 12.25 20.70
N ASP A 49 8.07 10.92 20.61
CA ASP A 49 9.00 10.17 19.77
C ASP A 49 8.81 10.59 18.31
N GLY A 50 9.92 10.69 17.54
CA GLY A 50 9.93 11.17 16.16
C GLY A 50 8.97 10.48 15.19
N PHE A 51 8.41 9.33 15.54
CA PHE A 51 7.40 8.63 14.74
C PHE A 51 5.95 8.78 15.24
N SER A 52 5.68 9.53 16.31
CA SER A 52 4.32 9.69 16.87
C SER A 52 3.30 10.33 15.94
N ARG A 53 2.13 9.68 15.78
CA ARG A 53 0.96 10.16 14.99
C ARG A 53 -0.30 10.23 15.87
N PRO A 54 -0.38 11.19 16.81
CA PRO A 54 -1.44 11.25 17.84
C PRO A 54 -2.88 11.45 17.33
N ASN A 55 -3.06 11.73 16.03
CA ASN A 55 -4.38 11.89 15.40
C ASN A 55 -4.62 10.87 14.27
N PHE A 56 -3.79 9.83 14.16
CA PHE A 56 -3.91 8.87 13.07
C PHE A 56 -5.30 8.24 12.98
N ILE A 57 -5.80 7.73 14.10
CA ILE A 57 -7.10 7.05 14.16
C ILE A 57 -8.25 8.03 13.88
N PRO A 58 -8.37 9.21 14.54
CA PRO A 58 -9.37 10.20 14.18
C PRO A 58 -9.35 10.57 12.69
N THR A 59 -8.18 10.87 12.12
CA THR A 59 -8.06 11.21 10.69
C THR A 59 -8.41 10.04 9.78
N LEU A 60 -8.07 8.80 10.15
CA LEU A 60 -8.48 7.61 9.41
C LEU A 60 -10.00 7.45 9.40
N ASP A 61 -10.65 7.57 10.56
CA ASP A 61 -12.10 7.45 10.69
C ASP A 61 -12.81 8.56 9.89
N GLU A 62 -12.35 9.82 9.99
CA GLU A 62 -12.87 10.95 9.20
C GLU A 62 -12.74 10.71 7.70
N ASN A 63 -11.58 10.22 7.24
CA ASN A 63 -11.35 9.93 5.83
C ASN A 63 -12.25 8.79 5.33
N MET A 64 -12.42 7.72 6.10
CA MET A 64 -13.32 6.61 5.75
C MET A 64 -14.78 7.08 5.69
N GLU A 65 -15.24 7.86 6.66
CA GLU A 65 -16.59 8.40 6.68
C GLU A 65 -16.85 9.32 5.47
N SER A 66 -15.86 10.12 5.06
CA SER A 66 -15.97 11.00 3.88
C SER A 66 -16.29 10.28 2.57
N ILE A 67 -16.06 8.96 2.51
CA ILE A 67 -16.39 8.10 1.36
C ILE A 67 -17.48 7.07 1.68
N ASN A 68 -18.26 7.30 2.73
CA ASN A 68 -19.36 6.45 3.20
C ASN A 68 -18.92 5.04 3.64
N MET A 69 -17.64 4.88 4.02
CA MET A 69 -17.13 3.65 4.63
C MET A 69 -17.34 3.73 6.14
N LYS A 70 -18.39 3.08 6.64
CA LYS A 70 -18.75 3.12 8.07
C LYS A 70 -17.93 2.12 8.86
N LEU A 71 -17.45 2.51 10.04
CA LEU A 71 -16.84 1.57 10.98
C LEU A 71 -17.91 0.61 11.50
N ILE A 72 -17.79 -0.68 11.18
CA ILE A 72 -18.75 -1.72 11.58
C ILE A 72 -18.25 -2.60 12.72
N ASN A 73 -16.93 -2.68 12.92
CA ASN A 73 -16.33 -3.44 14.01
C ASN A 73 -14.91 -2.94 14.33
N LYS A 74 -14.46 -3.14 15.57
CA LYS A 74 -13.11 -2.86 16.04
C LYS A 74 -12.71 -3.90 17.09
N PHE A 75 -11.54 -4.49 16.93
CA PHE A 75 -10.92 -5.36 17.92
C PHE A 75 -9.40 -5.21 17.82
N ASP A 76 -8.74 -5.07 18.96
CA ASP A 76 -7.29 -4.84 19.06
C ASP A 76 -6.81 -3.70 18.14
N ASN A 77 -5.84 -4.00 17.25
CA ASN A 77 -5.29 -3.11 16.23
C ASN A 77 -6.04 -3.18 14.89
N THR A 78 -7.20 -3.83 14.83
CA THR A 78 -7.97 -4.03 13.61
C THR A 78 -9.25 -3.21 13.63
N ARG A 79 -9.52 -2.51 12.53
CA ARG A 79 -10.75 -1.76 12.28
C ARG A 79 -11.38 -2.29 10.99
N ILE A 80 -12.69 -2.52 11.01
CA ILE A 80 -13.42 -2.99 9.84
C ILE A 80 -14.36 -1.89 9.39
N TYR A 81 -14.17 -1.41 8.17
CA TYR A 81 -15.03 -0.43 7.53
C TYR A 81 -15.82 -1.06 6.38
N SER A 82 -17.06 -0.63 6.16
CA SER A 82 -17.84 -1.05 5.00
C SER A 82 -18.87 -0.01 4.55
N ASP A 83 -19.10 0.07 3.24
CA ASP A 83 -20.20 0.80 2.62
C ASP A 83 -21.37 -0.14 2.19
N GLY A 84 -21.30 -1.42 2.54
CA GLY A 84 -22.23 -2.48 2.12
C GLY A 84 -21.85 -3.19 0.81
N ASN A 85 -20.92 -2.63 0.03
CA ASN A 85 -20.43 -3.20 -1.23
C ASN A 85 -18.93 -3.52 -1.19
N GLN A 86 -18.14 -2.69 -0.50
CA GLN A 86 -16.72 -2.89 -0.22
C GLN A 86 -16.52 -3.05 1.28
N THR A 87 -15.54 -3.86 1.66
CA THR A 87 -15.11 -4.02 3.06
C THR A 87 -13.61 -3.82 3.14
N VAL A 88 -13.16 -3.02 4.10
CA VAL A 88 -11.75 -2.77 4.39
C VAL A 88 -11.46 -3.33 5.77
N TYR A 89 -10.56 -4.32 5.82
CA TYR A 89 -9.93 -4.79 7.05
C TYR A 89 -8.64 -4.01 7.22
N TYR A 90 -8.65 -3.07 8.17
CA TYR A 90 -7.56 -2.14 8.39
C TYR A 90 -6.77 -2.54 9.64
N TYR A 91 -5.49 -2.88 9.46
CA TYR A 91 -4.54 -3.23 10.49
C TYR A 91 -3.68 -2.00 10.81
N THR A 92 -3.94 -1.35 11.94
CA THR A 92 -3.35 -0.04 12.28
C THR A 92 -1.96 -0.15 12.90
N ASN A 93 -1.52 -1.35 13.23
CA ASN A 93 -0.24 -1.62 13.87
C ASN A 93 0.30 -2.98 13.40
N THR A 94 0.70 -3.06 12.14
CA THR A 94 1.20 -4.30 11.53
C THR A 94 2.26 -3.97 10.50
N ALA A 95 3.51 -4.27 10.84
CA ALA A 95 4.67 -4.12 9.97
C ALA A 95 5.00 -5.44 9.28
N ILE A 96 5.27 -5.38 7.97
CA ILE A 96 5.82 -6.49 7.19
C ILE A 96 7.26 -6.10 6.87
N PRO A 97 8.26 -6.94 7.18
CA PRO A 97 8.19 -8.39 7.42
C PRO A 97 7.74 -8.86 8.82
N ASP A 98 7.91 -8.07 9.88
CA ASP A 98 7.88 -8.53 11.28
C ASP A 98 6.63 -9.33 11.71
N HIS A 99 5.43 -8.93 11.26
CA HIS A 99 4.15 -9.54 11.66
C HIS A 99 3.60 -10.50 10.59
N TYR A 100 4.38 -10.83 9.57
CA TYR A 100 3.91 -11.64 8.45
C TYR A 100 3.36 -12.99 8.89
N GLU A 101 4.03 -13.67 9.82
CA GLU A 101 3.61 -14.97 10.32
C GLU A 101 2.23 -14.94 10.99
N GLU A 102 1.87 -13.82 11.62
CA GLU A 102 0.57 -13.62 12.26
C GLU A 102 -0.54 -13.38 11.24
N ILE A 103 -0.24 -12.71 10.13
CA ILE A 103 -1.24 -12.28 9.16
C ILE A 103 -1.33 -13.15 7.89
N LYS A 104 -0.34 -13.99 7.58
CA LYS A 104 -0.25 -14.72 6.30
C LYS A 104 -1.49 -15.55 5.97
N ASN A 105 -2.13 -16.12 6.99
CA ASN A 105 -3.36 -16.90 6.82
C ASN A 105 -4.58 -16.02 6.52
N THR A 106 -4.58 -14.79 7.05
CA THR A 106 -5.64 -13.79 6.84
C THR A 106 -5.62 -13.29 5.40
N ILE A 107 -4.43 -12.98 4.90
CA ILE A 107 -4.25 -12.44 3.55
C ILE A 107 -4.14 -13.51 2.47
N LYS A 108 -4.43 -14.77 2.80
CA LYS A 108 -4.30 -15.87 1.85
C LYS A 108 -5.13 -15.62 0.59
N ASN A 109 -4.62 -16.09 -0.55
CA ASN A 109 -5.31 -16.03 -1.84
C ASN A 109 -5.64 -14.62 -2.33
N PHE A 110 -4.96 -13.58 -1.86
CA PHE A 110 -5.08 -12.26 -2.50
C PHE A 110 -4.68 -12.34 -3.98
N ASP A 111 -5.29 -11.49 -4.79
CA ASP A 111 -5.08 -11.45 -6.25
C ASP A 111 -4.66 -10.07 -6.74
N THR A 112 -4.62 -9.08 -5.86
CA THR A 112 -4.32 -7.69 -6.20
C THR A 112 -3.36 -7.09 -5.18
N LEU A 113 -2.31 -6.43 -5.67
CA LEU A 113 -1.38 -5.66 -4.86
C LEU A 113 -1.51 -4.17 -5.20
N ILE A 114 -1.74 -3.34 -4.20
CA ILE A 114 -1.74 -1.88 -4.33
C ILE A 114 -0.41 -1.35 -3.78
N VAL A 115 0.30 -0.57 -4.60
CA VAL A 115 1.56 0.08 -4.23
C VAL A 115 1.40 1.59 -4.38
N ALA A 116 1.33 2.29 -3.26
CA ALA A 116 1.13 3.72 -3.20
C ALA A 116 1.92 4.35 -2.05
N GLY A 117 2.90 5.19 -2.39
CA GLY A 117 3.76 5.91 -1.42
C GLY A 117 4.83 5.07 -0.70
N HIS A 118 4.73 3.74 -0.71
CA HIS A 118 5.66 2.81 -0.07
C HIS A 118 5.89 1.59 -0.95
N ASP A 119 7.13 1.12 -1.07
CA ASP A 119 7.48 -0.16 -1.72
C ASP A 119 7.55 -1.25 -0.65
N PRO A 120 6.58 -2.19 -0.62
CA PRO A 120 6.55 -3.21 0.43
C PRO A 120 7.56 -4.31 0.20
N ASP A 121 7.99 -4.95 1.29
CA ASP A 121 8.78 -6.17 1.26
C ASP A 121 8.01 -7.30 0.54
N SER A 122 8.67 -8.05 -0.32
CA SER A 122 8.08 -9.10 -1.15
C SER A 122 7.67 -10.38 -0.42
N MET A 123 8.02 -10.56 0.87
CA MET A 123 7.70 -11.78 1.62
C MET A 123 6.20 -12.06 1.70
N PHE A 124 5.32 -11.03 1.69
CA PHE A 124 3.88 -11.28 1.73
C PHE A 124 3.35 -12.02 0.48
N LEU A 125 4.12 -12.05 -0.62
CA LEU A 125 3.77 -12.80 -1.82
C LEU A 125 3.59 -14.29 -1.51
N ASP A 126 4.28 -14.84 -0.50
CA ASP A 126 4.19 -16.25 -0.16
C ASP A 126 2.82 -16.64 0.42
N ALA A 127 1.99 -15.67 0.81
CA ALA A 127 0.62 -15.92 1.26
C ALA A 127 -0.35 -16.27 0.13
N THR A 128 0.04 -16.10 -1.15
CA THR A 128 -0.84 -16.40 -2.29
C THR A 128 -0.15 -17.20 -3.39
N ILE A 129 -0.89 -18.16 -3.94
CA ILE A 129 -0.51 -18.87 -5.17
C ILE A 129 -1.06 -18.19 -6.44
N ASN A 130 -1.94 -17.20 -6.27
CA ASN A 130 -2.57 -16.52 -7.40
C ASN A 130 -1.56 -15.66 -8.16
N LYS A 131 -1.81 -15.46 -9.46
CA LYS A 131 -1.15 -14.38 -10.20
C LYS A 131 -1.75 -13.05 -9.76
N ILE A 132 -0.89 -12.06 -9.56
CA ILE A 132 -1.24 -10.80 -8.94
C ILE A 132 -1.42 -9.71 -9.99
N HIS A 133 -2.48 -8.92 -9.84
CA HIS A 133 -2.64 -7.64 -10.49
C HIS A 133 -1.93 -6.57 -9.67
N PHE A 134 -0.84 -6.02 -10.20
CA PHE A 134 -0.13 -4.87 -9.62
C PHE A 134 -0.88 -3.57 -9.94
N ILE A 135 -1.19 -2.77 -8.93
CA ILE A 135 -1.81 -1.45 -9.08
C ILE A 135 -0.93 -0.40 -8.42
N GLY A 136 -0.29 0.43 -9.24
CA GLY A 136 0.53 1.54 -8.79
C GLY A 136 -0.18 2.89 -8.88
N PHE A 137 0.09 3.78 -7.94
CA PHE A 137 -0.49 5.13 -7.88
C PHE A 137 0.53 6.23 -8.18
N GLU A 138 0.04 7.29 -8.79
CA GLU A 138 0.75 8.55 -8.93
C GLU A 138 1.29 9.08 -7.60
N GLY A 139 2.52 9.61 -7.64
CA GLY A 139 3.25 10.10 -6.47
C GLY A 139 4.13 9.04 -5.81
N THR A 140 4.07 7.79 -6.27
CA THR A 140 4.96 6.72 -5.81
C THR A 140 6.24 6.70 -6.63
N CYS A 141 7.38 6.52 -5.97
CA CYS A 141 8.66 6.28 -6.62
C CYS A 141 8.75 4.80 -7.01
N TYR A 142 8.94 4.51 -8.30
CA TYR A 142 9.21 3.15 -8.81
C TYR A 142 10.59 3.04 -9.44
N HIS A 143 11.48 4.02 -9.22
CA HIS A 143 12.79 4.07 -9.88
C HIS A 143 13.71 2.95 -9.40
N TYR A 144 14.56 2.50 -10.32
CA TYR A 144 15.69 1.62 -10.04
C TYR A 144 16.91 2.51 -9.79
N GLU A 145 17.05 3.07 -8.59
CA GLU A 145 18.18 3.94 -8.29
C GLU A 145 19.25 3.17 -7.49
N ASN A 146 20.27 2.73 -8.24
CA ASN A 146 21.62 2.52 -7.73
C ASN A 146 22.03 3.74 -6.89
N GLU A 147 21.80 3.71 -5.58
CA GLU A 147 22.52 4.41 -4.51
C GLU A 147 21.67 4.40 -3.22
N SER A 148 21.94 3.42 -2.35
CA SER A 148 21.74 3.46 -0.89
C SER A 148 20.32 3.40 -0.29
N CYS A 149 19.24 3.35 -1.08
CA CYS A 149 17.86 3.22 -0.58
C CYS A 149 17.16 1.91 -0.95
N ASP A 150 17.84 0.99 -1.65
CA ASP A 150 17.24 -0.27 -2.06
C ASP A 150 16.96 -1.14 -0.84
N VAL A 151 15.68 -1.40 -0.57
CA VAL A 151 15.28 -2.58 0.20
C VAL A 151 15.42 -3.73 -0.79
N PRO A 152 16.44 -4.61 -0.69
CA PRO A 152 16.67 -5.65 -1.70
C PRO A 152 15.43 -6.53 -1.89
N ASP A 153 14.65 -6.66 -0.82
CA ASP A 153 13.41 -7.42 -0.78
C ASP A 153 12.16 -6.66 -1.22
N GLY A 154 12.26 -5.38 -1.61
CA GLY A 154 11.14 -4.59 -2.13
C GLY A 154 10.55 -5.15 -3.43
N ILE A 155 9.23 -5.01 -3.59
CA ILE A 155 8.51 -5.48 -4.79
C ILE A 155 9.06 -4.82 -6.05
N THR A 156 9.30 -3.50 -6.02
CA THR A 156 9.73 -2.78 -7.24
C THR A 156 11.12 -3.21 -7.68
N ASN A 157 12.06 -3.35 -6.73
CA ASN A 157 13.40 -3.84 -7.02
C ASN A 157 13.37 -5.25 -7.64
N LYS A 158 12.65 -6.19 -7.03
CA LYS A 158 12.53 -7.57 -7.56
C LYS A 158 11.82 -7.65 -8.91
N LEU A 159 10.92 -6.71 -9.21
CA LEU A 159 10.32 -6.59 -10.55
C LEU A 159 11.35 -6.11 -11.58
N HIS A 160 12.20 -5.14 -11.23
CA HIS A 160 13.26 -4.63 -12.11
C HIS A 160 14.31 -5.69 -12.44
N VAL A 161 14.75 -6.48 -11.46
CA VAL A 161 15.70 -7.58 -11.69
C VAL A 161 15.06 -8.86 -12.23
N GLY A 162 13.74 -8.87 -12.41
CA GLY A 162 13.01 -9.96 -13.06
C GLY A 162 12.61 -11.13 -12.15
N GLU A 163 13.05 -11.15 -10.89
CA GLU A 163 12.91 -12.29 -9.97
C GLU A 163 11.46 -12.71 -9.70
N ILE A 164 10.56 -11.73 -9.58
CA ILE A 164 9.15 -11.98 -9.23
C ILE A 164 8.18 -11.64 -10.36
N THR A 165 8.67 -11.34 -11.56
CA THR A 165 7.81 -10.96 -12.71
C THR A 165 6.77 -12.03 -13.01
N ASN A 166 7.14 -13.31 -12.87
CA ASN A 166 6.22 -14.43 -13.03
C ASN A 166 5.08 -14.44 -11.99
N ARG A 167 5.15 -13.71 -10.87
CA ARG A 167 4.07 -13.65 -9.88
C ARG A 167 2.92 -12.73 -10.31
N PHE A 168 3.14 -11.89 -11.32
CA PHE A 168 2.17 -10.89 -11.77
C PHE A 168 1.64 -11.23 -13.17
N ASN A 169 0.38 -10.86 -13.43
CA ASN A 169 -0.26 -11.05 -14.74
C ASN A 169 -0.78 -9.75 -15.37
N LYS A 170 -0.77 -8.65 -14.61
CA LYS A 170 -1.30 -7.36 -15.06
C LYS A 170 -0.72 -6.24 -14.20
N TYR A 171 -0.54 -5.09 -14.82
CA TYR A 171 -0.04 -3.88 -14.18
C TYR A 171 -0.96 -2.72 -14.52
N THR A 172 -1.37 -1.93 -13.54
CA THR A 172 -2.21 -0.74 -13.76
C THR A 172 -1.64 0.46 -13.02
N TYR A 173 -1.44 1.56 -13.74
CA TYR A 173 -1.12 2.86 -13.18
C TYR A 173 -2.41 3.66 -12.97
N ILE A 174 -2.55 4.31 -11.81
CA ILE A 174 -3.68 5.17 -11.48
C ILE A 174 -3.18 6.56 -11.13
N ASN A 175 -3.67 7.57 -11.84
CA ASN A 175 -3.33 8.96 -11.57
C ASN A 175 -4.19 9.56 -10.42
N ASN A 176 -3.84 10.75 -9.95
CA ASN A 176 -4.55 11.44 -8.86
C ASN A 176 -6.01 11.80 -9.18
N LYS A 177 -6.41 11.73 -10.46
CA LYS A 177 -7.79 11.89 -10.93
C LYS A 177 -8.54 10.56 -11.06
N GLY A 178 -7.91 9.44 -10.74
CA GLY A 178 -8.48 8.10 -10.86
C GLY A 178 -8.46 7.49 -12.27
N VAL A 179 -7.78 8.13 -13.23
CA VAL A 179 -7.61 7.58 -14.59
C VAL A 179 -6.63 6.41 -14.55
N GLN A 180 -7.03 5.31 -15.18
CA GLN A 180 -6.29 4.05 -15.15
C GLN A 180 -5.64 3.77 -16.51
N SER A 181 -4.37 3.34 -16.50
CA SER A 181 -3.64 2.85 -17.68
C SER A 181 -3.11 1.45 -17.37
N SER A 182 -3.42 0.45 -18.20
CA SER A 182 -3.10 -0.96 -17.92
C SER A 182 -2.13 -1.55 -18.93
N PHE A 183 -1.29 -2.47 -18.48
CA PHE A 183 -0.20 -3.11 -19.20
C PHE A 183 -0.12 -4.59 -18.82
N ASP A 184 0.38 -5.41 -19.74
CA ASP A 184 0.51 -6.86 -19.52
C ASP A 184 1.89 -7.25 -18.99
N ASP A 185 2.86 -6.33 -18.99
CA ASP A 185 4.22 -6.56 -18.52
C ASP A 185 4.79 -5.35 -17.74
N TRP A 186 5.75 -5.64 -16.86
CA TRP A 186 6.41 -4.65 -16.01
C TRP A 186 7.16 -3.58 -16.80
N GLY A 187 7.83 -3.95 -17.90
CA GLY A 187 8.62 -3.03 -18.71
C GLY A 187 7.74 -1.95 -19.34
N SER A 188 6.60 -2.34 -19.93
CA SER A 188 5.61 -1.42 -20.48
C SER A 188 5.03 -0.48 -19.42
N TYR A 189 4.67 -1.01 -18.24
CA TYR A 189 4.20 -0.22 -17.10
C TYR A 189 5.27 0.80 -16.66
N TYR A 190 6.51 0.35 -16.46
CA TYR A 190 7.59 1.18 -15.97
C TYR A 190 7.97 2.27 -16.97
N ASN A 191 8.04 1.96 -18.25
CA ASN A 191 8.29 2.94 -19.31
C ASN A 191 7.22 4.03 -19.34
N PHE A 192 5.95 3.66 -19.17
CA PHE A 192 4.86 4.63 -19.08
C PHE A 192 5.00 5.53 -17.86
N TYR A 193 5.24 4.95 -16.67
CA TYR A 193 5.49 5.70 -15.44
C TYR A 193 6.68 6.65 -15.59
N PHE A 194 7.81 6.15 -16.11
CA PHE A 194 9.05 6.91 -16.24
C PHE A 194 8.86 8.13 -17.15
N ASN A 195 8.17 7.96 -18.28
CA ASN A 195 7.84 9.06 -19.17
C ASN A 195 6.98 10.12 -18.47
N LEU A 196 5.97 9.71 -17.68
CA LEU A 196 5.16 10.65 -16.91
C LEU A 196 5.97 11.39 -15.84
N ASP A 197 6.83 10.68 -15.10
CA ASP A 197 7.68 11.28 -14.07
C ASP A 197 8.68 12.27 -14.67
N PHE A 198 9.29 11.93 -15.81
CA PHE A 198 10.17 12.81 -16.56
C PHE A 198 9.43 14.09 -17.02
N LEU A 199 8.24 13.95 -17.60
CA LEU A 199 7.44 15.11 -18.05
C LEU A 199 7.06 16.03 -16.87
N ARG A 200 6.73 15.47 -15.70
CA ARG A 200 6.45 16.26 -14.49
C ARG A 200 7.68 16.98 -13.96
N LYS A 201 8.82 16.28 -13.85
CA LYS A 201 10.09 16.87 -13.40
C LYS A 201 10.57 17.98 -14.35
N SER A 202 10.28 17.85 -15.64
CA SER A 202 10.58 18.87 -16.65
C SER A 202 9.53 20.00 -16.75
N LYS A 203 8.47 20.00 -15.91
CA LYS A 203 7.36 20.98 -15.90
C LYS A 203 6.62 21.09 -17.24
N LEU A 204 6.59 20.01 -18.02
CA LEU A 204 5.88 19.96 -19.29
C LEU A 204 4.41 19.56 -19.13
N ILE A 205 4.03 19.04 -17.96
CA ILE A 205 2.66 18.72 -17.54
C ILE A 205 2.48 18.96 -16.03
#